data_AF-A0A9P1L417-F1
#
_entry.id   AF-A0A9P1L417-F1
#
_cell.length_a   1.000
_cell.length_b   1.000
_cell.length_c   1.000
_cell.angle_alpha   90.00
_cell.angle_beta   90.00
_cell.angle_gamma   90.00
#
_symmetry.space_group_name_H-M   'P 1'
#
loop_
_entity.id
_entity.type
_entity.pdbx_description
1 polymer ?
#
loop_
_entity_poly.entity_id
_entity_poly.type
_entity_poly.pdbx_seq_one_letter_code
_entity_poly.pdbx_strand_id
1 'polypeptide(L)' 'MVSYDKLIGLNGLIYAWKNRCRSKEEIAEFLDVIILFLDEALECYKNKYGVSVKIDNYMIYFIPSFIISEFVDIF' A
#
# COMPACT_ATOMS: atom_id res chain seq x y z
N MET A 1 -10.11 9.25 -16.87
CA MET A 1 -9.15 8.31 -16.24
C MET A 1 -7.84 9.04 -16.07
N VAL A 2 -7.62 9.70 -14.93
CA VAL A 2 -6.49 10.61 -14.71
C VAL A 2 -5.66 10.05 -13.56
N SER A 3 -4.49 9.52 -13.90
CA SER A 3 -3.25 9.46 -13.09
C SER A 3 -3.24 9.08 -11.59
N TYR A 4 -4.17 8.28 -11.06
CA TYR A 4 -4.02 7.76 -9.68
C TYR A 4 -2.78 6.86 -9.52
N ASP A 5 -2.45 6.08 -10.56
CA ASP A 5 -1.25 5.22 -10.61
C ASP A 5 0.08 5.98 -10.43
N LYS A 6 0.11 7.31 -10.60
CA LYS A 6 1.35 8.10 -10.49
C LYS A 6 1.67 8.59 -9.07
N LEU A 7 0.70 8.69 -8.17
CA LEU A 7 0.92 9.23 -6.81
C LEU A 7 0.96 8.14 -5.74
N ILE A 8 0.09 7.13 -5.82
CA ILE A 8 0.00 6.06 -4.82
C ILE A 8 0.28 4.72 -5.49
N GLY A 9 1.54 4.48 -5.87
CA GLY A 9 1.98 3.17 -6.38
C GLY A 9 2.14 2.14 -5.27
N LEU A 10 2.07 0.84 -5.59
CA LEU A 10 2.37 -0.25 -4.63
C LEU A 10 3.77 -0.08 -3.99
N ASN A 11 4.76 0.39 -4.75
CA ASN A 11 6.08 0.72 -4.24
C ASN A 11 6.07 1.90 -3.25
N GLY A 12 5.18 2.88 -3.45
CA GLY A 12 4.97 3.99 -2.51
C GLY A 12 4.45 3.49 -1.17
N LEU A 13 3.49 2.55 -1.17
CA LEU A 13 2.99 1.91 0.05
C LEU A 13 4.10 1.16 0.80
N ILE A 14 4.95 0.42 0.07
CA ILE A 14 6.11 -0.28 0.66
C ILE A 14 7.12 0.73 1.22
N TYR A 15 7.37 1.84 0.52
CA TYR A 15 8.31 2.86 0.98
C TYR A 15 7.83 3.57 2.24
N ALA A 16 6.53 3.88 2.35
CA ALA A 16 5.94 4.40 3.58
C ALA A 16 6.09 3.40 4.73
N TRP A 17 5.86 2.10 4.49
CA TRP A 17 6.07 1.06 5.49
C TRP A 17 7.54 0.96 5.94
N LYS A 18 8.50 1.09 5.02
CA LYS A 18 9.95 1.15 5.37
C LYS A 18 10.28 2.35 6.25
N ASN A 19 9.59 3.48 6.06
CA ASN A 19 9.73 4.69 6.87
C ASN A 19 8.91 4.66 8.17
N ARG A 20 8.53 3.47 8.63
CA ARG A 20 7.81 3.26 9.90
C ARG A 20 6.40 3.84 9.95
N CYS A 21 5.80 4.22 8.82
CA CYS A 21 4.36 4.48 8.76
C CYS A 21 3.60 3.17 8.95
N ARG A 22 2.70 3.13 9.92
CA ARG A 22 1.93 1.95 10.35
C ARG A 22 0.42 2.20 10.31
N SER A 23 -0.04 3.44 10.27
CA SER A 23 -1.44 3.79 10.01
C SER A 23 -1.68 4.30 8.59
N LYS A 24 -2.95 4.32 8.15
CA LYS A 24 -3.30 4.90 6.84
C LYS A 24 -3.08 6.41 6.82
N GLU A 25 -3.27 7.08 7.96
CA GLU A 25 -3.02 8.51 8.13
C GLU A 25 -1.53 8.83 7.94
N GLU A 26 -0.64 8.07 8.60
CA GLU A 26 0.82 8.25 8.45
C GLU A 26 1.28 7.97 7.01
N ILE A 27 0.67 6.98 6.34
CA ILE A 27 0.98 6.68 4.93
C ILE A 27 0.49 7.79 4.01
N ALA A 28 -0.72 8.33 4.25
CA ALA A 28 -1.27 9.43 3.46
C ALA A 28 -0.42 10.70 3.61
N GLU A 29 -0.02 11.04 4.85
CA GLU A 29 0.89 12.15 5.13
C GLU A 29 2.25 11.95 4.46
N PHE A 30 2.83 10.75 4.55
CA PHE A 30 4.12 10.43 3.94
C PHE A 30 4.09 10.53 2.40
N LEU A 31 2.98 10.17 1.78
CA LEU A 31 2.79 10.25 0.32
C LEU A 31 2.29 11.63 -0.15
N ASP A 32 2.09 12.58 0.77
CA ASP A 32 1.51 13.91 0.50
C ASP A 32 0.15 13.82 -0.23
N VAL A 33 -0.73 12.96 0.28
CA VAL A 33 -2.09 12.75 -0.24
C VAL A 33 -3.12 12.84 0.88
N ILE A 34 -4.35 13.19 0.55
CA ILE A 34 -5.46 13.07 1.51
C ILE A 34 -5.86 11.60 1.68
N ILE A 35 -6.33 11.25 2.87
CA ILE A 35 -6.73 9.88 3.25
C ILE A 35 -7.74 9.26 2.28
N LEU A 36 -8.65 10.08 1.71
CA LEU A 36 -9.65 9.63 0.74
C LEU A 36 -9.02 9.07 -0.54
N PHE A 37 -7.95 9.70 -1.05
CA PHE A 37 -7.26 9.18 -2.24
C PHE A 37 -6.51 7.89 -1.94
N LEU A 38 -5.97 7.73 -0.73
CA LEU A 38 -5.36 6.47 -0.31
C LEU A 38 -6.41 5.36 -0.27
N ASP A 39 -7.58 5.60 0.31
CA ASP A 39 -8.66 4.62 0.35
C ASP A 39 -9.18 4.25 -1.04
N GLU A 40 -9.34 5.21 -1.95
CA GLU A 40 -9.68 4.95 -3.36
C GLU A 40 -8.62 4.07 -4.06
N ALA A 41 -7.33 4.36 -3.84
CA ALA A 41 -6.25 3.57 -4.42
C ALA A 41 -6.23 2.13 -3.86
N LEU A 42 -6.40 1.96 -2.55
CA LEU A 42 -6.50 0.64 -1.92
C LEU A 42 -7.70 -0.15 -2.44
N GLU A 43 -8.84 0.51 -2.67
CA GLU A 43 -10.01 -0.12 -3.28
C GLU A 43 -9.76 -0.54 -4.73
N CYS A 44 -9.11 0.30 -5.54
CA CYS A 44 -8.68 -0.06 -6.89
C CYS A 44 -7.75 -1.29 -6.89
N TYR A 45 -6.78 -1.34 -5.97
CA TYR A 45 -5.87 -2.48 -5.86
C TYR A 45 -6.56 -3.76 -5.36
N LYS A 46 -7.48 -3.65 -4.40
CA LYS A 46 -8.35 -4.76 -3.99
C LYS A 46 -9.14 -5.32 -5.17
N ASN A 47 -9.73 -4.46 -5.99
CA ASN A 47 -10.50 -4.88 -7.18
C ASN A 47 -9.60 -5.50 -8.26
N LYS A 48 -8.34 -5.07 -8.36
CA LYS A 48 -7.38 -5.56 -9.36
C LYS A 48 -6.70 -6.87 -8.96
N TYR A 49 -6.30 -7.02 -7.69
CA TYR A 49 -5.46 -8.11 -7.20
C TYR A 49 -6.20 -9.06 -6.23
N GLY A 50 -7.42 -8.71 -5.81
CA GLY A 50 -8.18 -9.48 -4.84
C GLY A 50 -7.67 -9.30 -3.41
N VAL A 51 -7.37 -10.41 -2.74
CA VAL A 51 -7.01 -10.42 -1.31
C VAL A 51 -5.68 -9.72 -1.04
N SER A 52 -4.71 -9.87 -1.94
CA SER A 52 -3.33 -9.43 -1.70
C SER A 52 -2.49 -9.46 -2.96
N VAL A 53 -1.36 -8.75 -2.94
CA VAL A 53 -0.34 -8.80 -3.99
C VAL A 53 1.06 -8.93 -3.39
N LYS A 54 1.91 -9.79 -3.98
CA LYS A 54 3.33 -9.92 -3.63
C LYS A 54 4.16 -9.03 -4.54
N ILE A 55 5.04 -8.21 -3.95
CA ILE A 55 6.02 -7.36 -4.65
C ILE A 55 7.37 -7.63 -4.00
N ASP A 56 8.29 -8.27 -4.72
CA ASP A 56 9.58 -8.74 -4.21
C ASP A 56 9.44 -9.56 -2.91
N ASN A 57 10.03 -9.09 -1.81
CA ASN A 57 9.93 -9.68 -0.47
C ASN A 57 8.81 -9.06 0.38
N TYR A 58 7.89 -8.30 -0.20
CA TYR A 58 6.74 -7.73 0.50
C TYR A 58 5.42 -8.37 0.05
N MET A 59 4.51 -8.50 1.01
CA MET A 59 3.11 -8.83 0.77
C MET A 59 2.24 -7.65 1.20
N ILE A 60 1.40 -7.16 0.29
CA ILE A 60 0.38 -6.16 0.58
C ILE A 60 -0.96 -6.87 0.62
N TYR A 61 -1.59 -6.92 1.79
CA TYR A 61 -2.94 -7.44 1.98
C TYR A 61 -3.95 -6.30 1.89
N PHE A 62 -5.06 -6.54 1.20
CA PHE A 62 -6.21 -5.64 1.13
C PHE A 62 -7.42 -6.17 1.92
N ILE A 63 -7.47 -7.49 2.15
CA ILE A 63 -8.54 -8.20 2.88
C ILE A 63 -7.91 -9.13 3.92
N PRO A 64 -8.46 -9.25 5.14
CA PRO A 64 -9.62 -8.53 5.68
C PRO A 64 -9.32 -7.07 6.05
N SER A 65 -8.06 -6.70 6.11
CA SER A 65 -7.59 -5.35 6.43
C SER A 65 -6.35 -5.02 5.61
N PHE A 66 -6.03 -3.73 5.51
CA PHE A 66 -4.81 -3.27 4.88
C PHE A 66 -3.59 -3.56 5.76
N ILE A 67 -2.71 -4.46 5.31
CA ILE A 67 -1.50 -4.87 6.02
C ILE A 67 -0.35 -4.98 5.02
N ILE A 68 0.84 -4.51 5.42
CA ILE A 68 2.07 -4.73 4.67
C ILE A 68 3.00 -5.58 5.53
N SER A 69 3.46 -6.70 5.00
CA SER A 69 4.37 -7.63 5.64
C SER A 69 5.63 -7.81 4.80
N GLU A 70 6.78 -7.90 5.46
CA GLU A 70 8.05 -8.23 4.84
C GLU A 70 8.40 -9.69 5.14
N PHE A 71 8.74 -10.46 4.10
CA PHE A 71 9.35 -11.77 4.25
C PHE A 71 10.84 -11.57 4.48
N VAL A 72 11.31 -11.99 5.64
CA VAL A 72 12.73 -12.08 5.96
C VAL A 72 13.11 -13.55 5.84
N ASP A 73 13.92 -13.88 4.84
CA ASP A 73 14.50 -15.22 4.74
C ASP A 73 15.45 -15.41 5.93
N ILE A 74 15.10 -16.34 6.82
CA ILE A 74 15.95 -16.76 7.94
C ILE A 74 16.79 -17.92 7.42
N PHE A 75 18.06 -17.64 7.08
CA PHE A 75 19.08 -18.66 6.82
C PHE A 75 19.75 -19.08 8.13
#